data_AF-A0A1B1S5X4-F1
#
_entry.id   AF-A0A1B1S5X4-F1
#
_cell.length_a   1.000
_cell.length_b   1.000
_cell.length_c   1.000
_cell.angle_alpha   90.00
_cell.angle_beta   90.00
_cell.angle_gamma   90.00
#
_symmetry.space_group_name_H-M   'P 1'
#
loop_
_entity.id
_entity.type
_entity.pdbx_description
1 polymer ?
#
loop_
_entity_poly.entity_id
_entity_poly.type
_entity_poly.pdbx_seq_one_letter_code
_entity_poly.pdbx_strand_id
1 'polypeptide(L)'
;MGVFILEHQIINEGKYMMEIYQGNALTEMEKKIIFIVASLVNKTDQEDQTYELPIDELYRFLELEGLNSHLQFKEIIDELMSKVVEIPREDGGWLMTHWLASVKYIKDTEVIQFTFSSKLMPYFLQLKRYLFNCKS
;
A
#
# COMPACT_ATOMS: atom_id res chain seq x y z
N MET A 1 -24.86 20.71 5.23
CA MET A 1 -23.62 21.29 4.68
C MET A 1 -22.39 20.38 4.82
N GLY A 2 -22.34 19.45 5.78
CA GLY A 2 -21.17 18.57 5.99
C GLY A 2 -20.98 17.40 4.99
N VAL A 3 -22.04 16.89 4.36
CA VAL A 3 -21.93 15.73 3.43
C VAL A 3 -21.18 16.08 2.14
N PHE A 4 -21.44 17.25 1.58
CA PHE A 4 -20.79 17.72 0.33
C PHE A 4 -19.28 17.98 0.47
N ILE A 5 -18.84 18.49 1.64
CA ILE A 5 -17.41 18.74 1.91
C ILE A 5 -16.66 17.41 2.03
N LEU A 6 -17.24 16.44 2.73
CA LEU A 6 -16.68 15.10 2.84
C LEU A 6 -16.61 14.40 1.48
N GLU A 7 -17.66 14.47 0.65
CA GLU A 7 -17.65 13.88 -0.69
C GLU A 7 -16.59 14.49 -1.62
N HIS A 8 -16.41 15.82 -1.60
CA HIS A 8 -15.39 16.50 -2.39
C HIS A 8 -13.96 16.13 -1.93
N GLN A 9 -13.72 16.10 -0.61
CA GLN A 9 -12.45 15.67 -0.03
C GLN A 9 -12.14 14.21 -0.38
N ILE A 10 -13.14 13.32 -0.34
CA ILE A 10 -13.05 11.91 -0.69
C ILE A 10 -12.80 11.69 -2.20
N ILE A 11 -13.19 12.60 -3.09
CA ILE A 11 -12.88 12.45 -4.52
C ILE A 11 -11.44 12.89 -4.81
N ASN A 12 -10.97 13.93 -4.11
CA ASN A 12 -9.62 14.44 -4.25
C ASN A 12 -8.56 13.46 -3.72
N GLU A 13 -8.77 12.90 -2.52
CA GLU A 13 -7.84 11.93 -1.92
C GLU A 13 -7.62 10.69 -2.80
N GLY A 14 -8.69 10.11 -3.37
CA GLY A 14 -8.59 8.95 -4.26
C GLY A 14 -7.84 9.25 -5.57
N LYS A 15 -8.03 10.44 -6.13
CA LYS A 15 -7.29 10.91 -7.31
C LYS A 15 -5.80 11.09 -6.99
N TYR A 16 -5.46 11.69 -5.86
CA TYR A 16 -4.06 11.85 -5.43
C TYR A 16 -3.38 10.51 -5.23
N MET A 17 -4.07 9.52 -4.65
CA MET A 17 -3.49 8.19 -4.50
C MET A 17 -3.16 7.55 -5.85
N MET A 18 -4.03 7.74 -6.84
CA MET A 18 -3.78 7.26 -8.21
C MET A 18 -2.64 8.00 -8.90
N GLU A 19 -2.53 9.31 -8.71
CA GLU A 19 -1.43 10.11 -9.25
C GLU A 19 -0.09 9.74 -8.59
N ILE A 20 -0.08 9.53 -7.27
CA ILE A 20 1.09 9.08 -6.52
C ILE A 20 1.45 7.65 -6.94
N TYR A 21 0.48 6.74 -7.06
CA TYR A 21 0.72 5.36 -7.47
C TYR A 21 1.24 5.24 -8.92
N GLN A 22 0.72 6.07 -9.84
CA GLN A 22 1.15 6.08 -11.24
C GLN A 22 2.39 6.94 -11.50
N GLY A 23 2.59 7.99 -10.72
CA GLY A 23 3.61 9.03 -10.91
C GLY A 23 4.85 8.89 -10.03
N ASN A 24 4.81 8.09 -8.96
CA ASN A 24 6.03 7.79 -8.20
C ASN A 24 6.94 6.80 -8.93
N ALA A 25 8.23 6.87 -8.59
CA ALA A 25 9.27 5.93 -9.00
C ALA A 25 9.14 4.55 -8.32
N LEU A 26 7.91 4.02 -8.22
CA LEU A 26 7.67 2.65 -7.82
C LEU A 26 8.02 1.71 -8.98
N THR A 27 8.79 0.67 -8.70
CA THR A 27 9.02 -0.42 -9.64
C THR A 27 7.75 -1.26 -9.80
N GLU A 28 7.68 -2.06 -10.86
CA GLU A 28 6.52 -2.95 -11.07
C GLU A 28 6.36 -3.98 -9.94
N MET A 29 7.45 -4.44 -9.35
CA MET A 29 7.39 -5.38 -8.21
C MET A 29 6.85 -4.70 -6.94
N GLU A 30 7.28 -3.46 -6.68
CA GLU A 30 6.76 -2.69 -5.54
C GLU A 30 5.27 -2.38 -5.70
N LYS A 31 4.84 -2.04 -6.92
CA LYS A 31 3.41 -1.86 -7.25
C LYS A 31 2.62 -3.15 -7.00
N LYS A 32 3.13 -4.31 -7.40
CA LYS A 32 2.51 -5.62 -7.11
C LYS A 32 2.37 -5.84 -5.60
N ILE A 33 3.41 -5.54 -4.80
CA ILE A 33 3.35 -5.65 -3.33
C ILE A 33 2.26 -4.74 -2.77
N ILE A 34 2.27 -3.45 -3.12
CA ILE A 34 1.25 -2.49 -2.67
C ILE A 34 -0.15 -2.98 -3.04
N PHE A 35 -0.34 -3.47 -4.27
CA PHE A 35 -1.62 -4.00 -4.73
C PHE A 35 -2.10 -5.21 -3.91
N ILE A 36 -1.23 -6.18 -3.67
CA ILE A 36 -1.54 -7.36 -2.86
C ILE A 36 -1.99 -6.92 -1.46
N VAL A 37 -1.16 -6.14 -0.76
CA VAL A 37 -1.49 -5.75 0.61
C VAL A 37 -2.75 -4.87 0.63
N ALA A 38 -2.91 -3.94 -0.33
CA ALA A 38 -4.12 -3.10 -0.43
C ALA A 38 -5.39 -3.90 -0.72
N SER A 39 -5.29 -5.05 -1.39
CA SER A 39 -6.43 -5.93 -1.61
C SER A 39 -6.97 -6.53 -0.31
N LEU A 40 -6.09 -6.76 0.67
CA LEU A 40 -6.40 -7.32 1.99
C LEU A 40 -7.03 -6.32 2.95
N VAL A 41 -6.81 -5.01 2.73
CA VAL A 41 -7.36 -3.92 3.54
C VAL A 41 -8.90 -3.93 3.54
N ASN A 42 -9.50 -3.85 4.72
CA ASN A 42 -10.93 -3.75 4.96
C ASN A 42 -11.30 -2.44 5.69
N LYS A 43 -12.57 -2.03 5.53
CA LYS A 43 -13.08 -0.78 6.11
C LYS A 43 -13.12 -0.76 7.64
N THR A 44 -13.04 -1.93 8.25
CA THR A 44 -13.13 -2.16 9.70
C THR A 44 -11.77 -2.34 10.35
N ASP A 45 -10.69 -2.23 9.58
CA ASP A 45 -9.34 -2.46 10.06
C ASP A 45 -8.93 -1.40 11.08
N GLN A 46 -8.20 -1.83 12.10
CA GLN A 46 -7.65 -0.92 13.11
C GLN A 46 -6.45 -0.15 12.52
N GLU A 47 -6.06 0.96 13.17
CA GLU A 47 -4.97 1.81 12.69
C GLU A 47 -3.62 1.06 12.59
N ASP A 48 -3.44 0.00 13.37
CA ASP A 48 -2.25 -0.85 13.45
C ASP A 48 -2.45 -2.25 12.84
N GLN A 49 -3.48 -2.41 12.00
CA GLN A 49 -3.79 -3.68 11.37
C GLN A 49 -2.58 -4.24 10.59
N THR A 50 -2.26 -5.50 10.88
CA THR A 50 -1.24 -6.27 10.17
C THR A 50 -1.86 -7.26 9.21
N TYR A 51 -1.17 -7.51 8.11
CA TYR A 51 -1.56 -8.48 7.08
C TYR A 51 -0.46 -9.51 6.92
N GLU A 52 -0.83 -10.79 6.90
CA GLU A 52 0.12 -11.89 6.85
C GLU A 52 -0.04 -12.68 5.55
N LEU A 53 1.09 -12.96 4.91
CA LEU A 53 1.15 -13.76 3.69
C LEU A 53 2.30 -14.77 3.78
N PRO A 54 2.08 -16.02 3.34
CA PRO A 54 3.15 -16.97 3.14
C PRO A 54 4.22 -16.42 2.17
N ILE A 55 5.49 -16.62 2.49
CA ILE A 55 6.59 -16.09 1.68
C ILE A 55 6.67 -16.71 0.29
N ASP A 56 6.24 -17.97 0.14
CA ASP A 56 6.19 -18.69 -1.13
C ASP A 56 5.09 -18.14 -2.07
N GLU A 57 3.94 -17.74 -1.53
CA GLU A 57 2.90 -17.02 -2.28
C GLU A 57 3.44 -15.69 -2.79
N LEU A 58 4.12 -14.91 -1.94
CA LEU A 58 4.75 -13.66 -2.35
C LEU A 58 5.77 -13.86 -3.46
N TYR A 59 6.65 -14.85 -3.34
CA TYR A 59 7.62 -15.16 -4.40
C TYR A 59 6.93 -15.51 -5.72
N ARG A 60 5.83 -16.27 -5.66
CA ARG A 60 5.05 -16.61 -6.86
C ARG A 60 4.42 -15.38 -7.51
N PHE A 61 3.81 -14.49 -6.72
CA PHE A 61 3.21 -13.26 -7.24
C PHE A 61 4.25 -12.28 -7.81
N LEU A 62 5.42 -12.24 -7.21
CA LEU A 62 6.54 -11.40 -7.63
C LEU A 62 7.44 -12.09 -8.66
N GLU A 63 7.10 -13.31 -9.11
CA GLU A 63 7.87 -14.06 -10.09
C GLU A 63 9.36 -14.22 -9.67
N LEU A 64 9.61 -14.34 -8.37
CA LEU A 64 10.95 -14.50 -7.80
C LEU A 64 11.32 -15.98 -7.72
N GLU A 65 12.32 -16.39 -8.49
CA GLU A 65 12.76 -17.78 -8.57
C GLU A 65 14.23 -17.97 -8.17
N GLY A 66 14.53 -19.17 -7.65
CA GLY A 66 15.89 -19.63 -7.37
C GLY A 66 16.39 -19.34 -5.95
N LEU A 67 17.66 -19.67 -5.71
CA LEU A 67 18.27 -19.64 -4.37
C LEU A 67 18.37 -18.22 -3.78
N ASN A 68 18.26 -17.18 -4.61
CA ASN A 68 18.42 -15.78 -4.21
C ASN A 68 17.08 -15.05 -3.99
N SER A 69 15.92 -15.71 -4.13
CA SER A 69 14.61 -15.05 -3.99
C SER A 69 14.45 -14.29 -2.69
N HIS A 70 15.01 -14.80 -1.59
CA HIS A 70 14.98 -14.13 -0.30
C HIS A 70 15.77 -12.82 -0.27
N LEU A 71 16.95 -12.77 -0.88
CA LEU A 71 17.74 -11.54 -0.96
C LEU A 71 17.04 -10.51 -1.85
N GLN A 72 16.58 -10.93 -3.02
CA GLN A 72 15.86 -10.06 -3.96
C GLN A 72 14.59 -9.49 -3.32
N PHE A 73 13.81 -10.32 -2.63
CA PHE A 73 12.61 -9.87 -1.93
C PHE A 73 12.95 -8.83 -0.86
N LYS A 74 14.00 -9.07 -0.07
CA LYS A 74 14.44 -8.13 0.95
C LYS A 74 14.88 -6.79 0.35
N GLU A 75 15.60 -6.81 -0.77
CA GLU A 75 16.01 -5.59 -1.50
C GLU A 75 14.81 -4.80 -2.02
N ILE A 76 13.82 -5.48 -2.62
CA ILE A 76 12.57 -4.84 -3.09
C ILE A 76 11.83 -4.19 -1.92
N ILE A 77 11.74 -4.87 -0.78
CA ILE A 77 11.07 -4.32 0.42
C ILE A 77 11.83 -3.13 0.99
N ASP A 78 13.16 -3.20 1.06
CA ASP A 78 14.00 -2.11 1.56
C ASP A 78 13.84 -0.85 0.68
N GLU A 79 13.88 -1.04 -0.65
CA GLU A 79 13.66 0.05 -1.59
C GLU A 79 12.25 0.65 -1.44
N LEU A 80 11.22 -0.19 -1.35
CA LEU A 80 9.84 0.25 -1.14
C LEU A 80 9.67 1.08 0.14
N MET A 81 10.26 0.59 1.25
CA MET A 81 10.16 1.27 2.55
C MET A 81 10.94 2.59 2.57
N SER A 82 12.00 2.73 1.76
CA SER A 82 12.77 3.98 1.65
C SER A 82 12.01 5.12 0.97
N LYS A 83 10.96 4.80 0.18
CA LYS A 83 10.22 5.78 -0.62
C LYS A 83 9.25 6.58 0.24
N VAL A 84 9.43 7.91 0.22
CA VAL A 84 8.51 8.85 0.86
C VAL A 84 7.37 9.17 -0.10
N VAL A 85 6.15 9.11 0.43
CA VAL A 85 4.92 9.57 -0.18
C VAL A 85 4.62 10.97 0.36
N GLU A 86 4.59 11.95 -0.54
CA GLU A 86 4.16 13.30 -0.24
C GLU A 86 2.74 13.53 -0.77
N ILE A 87 1.84 14.00 0.09
CA ILE A 87 0.47 14.37 -0.25
C ILE A 87 0.29 15.85 0.06
N PRO A 88 0.19 16.72 -0.97
CA PRO A 88 -0.15 18.12 -0.79
C PRO A 88 -1.53 18.27 -0.14
N ARG A 89 -1.70 19.32 0.67
CA ARG A 89 -2.96 19.65 1.35
C ARG A 89 -3.53 20.96 0.80
N GLU A 90 -4.85 21.10 0.86
CA GLU A 90 -5.57 22.27 0.33
C GLU A 90 -5.19 23.58 1.03
N ASP A 91 -4.70 23.51 2.26
CA ASP A 91 -4.21 24.65 3.05
C ASP A 91 -2.78 25.09 2.67
N GLY A 92 -2.18 24.48 1.65
CA GLY A 92 -0.80 24.72 1.23
C GLY A 92 0.24 23.96 2.05
N GLY A 93 -0.19 23.13 3.01
CA GLY A 93 0.68 22.21 3.74
C GLY A 93 0.94 20.89 2.99
N TRP A 94 1.64 19.97 3.65
CA TRP A 94 1.93 18.64 3.11
C TRP A 94 1.86 17.57 4.22
N LEU A 95 1.53 16.34 3.81
CA LEU A 95 1.71 15.13 4.59
C LEU A 95 2.83 14.30 3.94
N MET A 96 3.87 13.98 4.70
CA MET A 96 4.88 12.99 4.29
C MET A 96 4.69 11.71 5.11
N THR A 97 4.71 10.57 4.43
CA THR A 97 4.59 9.24 5.03
C THR A 97 5.31 8.22 4.16
N HIS A 98 5.43 6.98 4.63
CA HIS A 98 5.85 5.84 3.81
C HIS A 98 4.64 5.00 3.41
N TRP A 99 4.84 4.11 2.42
CA TRP A 99 3.85 3.12 2.00
C TRP A 99 3.54 2.13 3.12
N LEU A 100 4.59 1.49 3.63
CA LEU A 100 4.52 0.51 4.71
C LEU A 100 5.09 1.11 5.99
N ALA A 101 4.42 0.88 7.11
CA ALA A 101 4.92 1.22 8.43
C ALA A 101 5.96 0.19 8.91
N SER A 102 5.75 -1.10 8.61
CA SER A 102 6.71 -2.16 8.89
C SER A 102 6.51 -3.39 8.02
N VAL A 103 7.59 -4.16 7.85
CA VAL A 103 7.58 -5.50 7.28
C VAL A 103 8.39 -6.42 8.19
N LYS A 104 7.83 -7.57 8.57
CA LYS A 104 8.45 -8.53 9.47
C LYS A 104 8.40 -9.92 8.86
N TYR A 105 9.55 -10.58 8.78
CA TYR A 105 9.62 -12.00 8.45
C TYR A 105 9.56 -12.85 9.71
N ILE A 106 8.57 -13.74 9.78
CA ILE A 106 8.37 -14.72 10.85
C ILE A 106 8.93 -16.05 10.36
N LYS A 107 10.20 -16.31 10.70
CA LYS A 107 10.95 -17.45 10.19
C LYS A 107 10.31 -18.80 10.50
N ASP A 108 9.77 -18.97 11.70
CA ASP A 108 9.23 -20.26 12.15
C ASP A 108 7.98 -20.70 11.36
N THR A 109 7.25 -19.74 10.79
CA THR A 109 6.02 -20.00 10.01
C THR A 109 6.17 -19.66 8.53
N GLU A 110 7.35 -19.20 8.12
CA GLU A 110 7.64 -18.71 6.76
C GLU A 110 6.63 -17.64 6.27
N VAL A 111 6.21 -16.75 7.16
CA VAL A 111 5.23 -15.70 6.89
C VAL A 111 5.87 -14.33 6.85
N ILE A 112 5.46 -13.48 5.91
CA ILE A 112 5.72 -12.05 5.93
C ILE A 112 4.49 -11.33 6.49
N GLN A 113 4.72 -10.53 7.52
CA GLN A 113 3.75 -9.64 8.11
C GLN A 113 4.01 -8.21 7.65
N PHE A 114 2.99 -7.57 7.09
CA PHE A 114 3.01 -6.18 6.63
C PHE A 114 2.13 -5.32 7.52
N THR A 115 2.58 -4.11 7.81
CA THR A 115 1.77 -3.06 8.44
C THR A 115 1.72 -1.88 7.49
N PHE A 116 0.54 -1.44 7.10
CA PHE A 116 0.39 -0.24 6.29
C PHE A 116 0.61 1.02 7.12
N SER A 117 1.05 2.09 6.46
CA SER A 117 0.93 3.40 7.09
C SER A 117 -0.54 3.75 7.26
N SER A 118 -0.99 3.93 8.50
CA SER A 118 -2.35 4.35 8.84
C SER A 118 -2.74 5.67 8.16
N LYS A 119 -1.75 6.53 7.85
CA LYS A 119 -1.94 7.79 7.14
C LYS A 119 -2.39 7.61 5.68
N LEU A 120 -2.07 6.47 5.06
CA LEU A 120 -2.48 6.14 3.69
C LEU A 120 -3.79 5.33 3.64
N MET A 121 -4.28 4.82 4.78
CA MET A 121 -5.48 3.98 4.83
C MET A 121 -6.73 4.64 4.21
N PRO A 122 -7.04 5.93 4.48
CA PRO A 122 -8.19 6.60 3.87
C PRO A 122 -8.13 6.62 2.34
N TYR A 123 -6.91 6.76 1.79
CA TYR A 123 -6.63 6.83 0.36
C TYR A 123 -6.78 5.44 -0.30
N PHE A 124 -6.29 4.38 0.35
CA PHE A 124 -6.44 3.01 -0.14
C PHE A 124 -7.90 2.53 -0.17
N LEU A 125 -8.69 2.84 0.87
CA LEU A 125 -10.11 2.48 0.91
C LEU A 125 -10.89 3.14 -0.24
N GLN A 126 -10.50 4.36 -0.63
CA GLN A 126 -11.08 5.04 -1.79
C GLN A 126 -10.61 4.40 -3.10
N LEU A 127 -9.32 4.09 -3.23
CA LEU A 127 -8.78 3.38 -4.39
C LEU A 127 -9.52 2.05 -4.62
N LYS A 128 -9.71 1.26 -3.56
CA LYS A 128 -10.47 0.00 -3.59
C LYS A 128 -11.90 0.27 -4.09
N ARG A 129 -12.57 1.32 -3.59
CA ARG A 129 -13.90 1.69 -4.08
C ARG A 129 -13.91 1.99 -5.60
N TYR A 130 -12.91 2.70 -6.12
CA TYR A 130 -12.83 2.99 -7.56
C TYR A 130 -12.51 1.75 -8.42
N LEU A 131 -11.53 0.94 -8.01
CA LEU A 131 -11.12 -0.25 -8.77
C LEU A 131 -12.18 -1.36 -8.76
N PHE A 132 -12.93 -1.51 -7.67
CA PHE A 132 -13.89 -2.60 -7.50
C PHE A 132 -15.36 -2.21 -7.76
N ASN A 133 -15.74 -0.92 -7.76
CA ASN A 133 -17.09 -0.50 -8.18
C ASN A 133 -17.25 -0.30 -9.70
N CYS A 134 -16.19 -0.36 -10.51
CA CYS A 134 -16.31 -0.39 -11.98
C CYS A 134 -16.73 -1.78 -12.53
N LYS A 135 -17.17 -2.71 -11.67
CA LYS A 135 -17.79 -3.99 -12.06
C LYS A 135 -19.29 -4.05 -11.73
N SER A 136 -20.05 -3.02 -12.11
CA SER A 136 -21.52 -3.07 -12.14
C SER A 136 -22.06 -2.66 -13.50
#